data_AF-A0A4Y2NHH5-F1
#
_entry.id   AF-A0A4Y2NHH5-F1
#
_cell.length_a   1.000
_cell.length_b   1.000
_cell.length_c   1.000
_cell.angle_alpha   90.00
_cell.angle_beta   90.00
_cell.angle_gamma   90.00
#
_symmetry.space_group_name_H-M   'P 1'
#
loop_
_entity.id
_entity.type
_entity.pdbx_description
1 polymer ?
#
loop_
_entity_poly.entity_id
_entity_poly.type
_entity_poly.pdbx_seq_one_letter_code
_entity_poly.pdbx_strand_id
1 'polypeptide(L)'
;MARQIRRNKLNKIIADKISFEYEKRIQPWKTLKIDWNYYMEEMKGLMIFTDGSKMDRRVGCGFVVFYNKTELHYRKFRLNDSSTVFMAEVIAIQQAVQYVKANDLGQVNIISDSRSALMALSAVEP
;
A
#
# COMPACT_ATOMS: atom_id res chain seq x y z
N MET A 1 -17.78 -16.27 19.36
CA MET A 1 -16.66 -17.25 19.42
C MET A 1 -16.21 -17.72 18.03
N ALA A 2 -17.08 -18.30 17.20
CA ALA A 2 -16.72 -18.84 15.88
C ALA A 2 -16.13 -17.81 14.87
N ARG A 3 -16.60 -16.56 14.91
CA ARG A 3 -16.14 -15.46 14.04
C ARG A 3 -14.68 -15.06 14.35
N GLN A 4 -14.31 -15.05 15.63
CA GLN A 4 -12.94 -14.77 16.09
C GLN A 4 -11.96 -15.87 15.68
N ILE A 5 -12.38 -17.14 15.80
CA ILE A 5 -11.57 -18.32 15.43
C ILE A 5 -11.31 -18.34 13.92
N ARG A 6 -12.32 -18.02 13.09
CA ARG A 6 -12.13 -17.87 11.63
C ARG A 6 -11.18 -16.72 11.29
N ARG A 7 -11.31 -15.57 11.95
CA ARG A 7 -10.44 -14.40 11.71
C ARG A 7 -8.98 -14.70 12.09
N ASN A 8 -8.75 -15.34 13.22
CA ASN A 8 -7.41 -15.75 13.66
C ASN A 8 -6.79 -16.80 12.72
N LYS A 9 -7.59 -17.75 12.23
CA LYS A 9 -7.13 -18.75 11.25
C LYS A 9 -6.81 -18.10 9.89
N LEU A 10 -7.59 -17.12 9.46
CA LEU A 10 -7.33 -16.35 8.25
C LEU A 10 -6.05 -15.50 8.39
N ASN A 11 -5.88 -14.81 9.50
CA ASN A 11 -4.71 -13.98 9.79
C ASN A 11 -3.42 -14.81 9.85
N LYS A 12 -3.49 -16.02 10.41
CA LYS A 12 -2.37 -16.96 10.41
C LYS A 12 -2.03 -17.44 8.98
N ILE A 13 -3.03 -17.74 8.17
CA ILE A 13 -2.83 -18.11 6.74
C ILE A 13 -2.24 -16.95 5.94
N ILE A 14 -2.66 -15.71 6.22
CA ILE A 14 -2.14 -14.51 5.58
C ILE A 14 -0.69 -14.28 6.01
N ALA A 15 -0.38 -14.34 7.31
CA ALA A 15 0.98 -14.19 7.84
C ALA A 15 1.95 -15.25 7.31
N ASP A 16 1.54 -16.53 7.29
CA ASP A 16 2.37 -17.63 6.79
C ASP A 16 2.60 -17.55 5.25
N LYS A 17 1.69 -16.90 4.51
CA LYS A 17 1.78 -16.72 3.04
C LYS A 17 2.41 -15.40 2.60
N ILE A 18 2.54 -14.43 3.48
CA ILE A 18 3.43 -13.26 3.34
C ILE A 18 4.90 -13.67 3.64
N SER A 19 5.21 -14.97 3.67
CA SER A 19 6.58 -15.41 3.43
C SER A 19 6.95 -15.08 1.98
N PHE A 20 7.86 -14.13 1.79
CA PHE A 20 8.36 -13.65 0.49
C PHE A 20 8.85 -14.78 -0.44
N GLU A 21 9.36 -15.87 0.13
CA GLU A 21 9.78 -17.06 -0.63
C GLU A 21 8.62 -17.92 -1.13
N TYR A 22 7.47 -17.87 -0.46
CA TYR A 22 6.31 -18.68 -0.80
C TYR A 22 5.58 -18.13 -2.04
N GLU A 23 5.52 -16.80 -2.18
CA GLU A 23 4.87 -16.10 -3.30
C GLU A 23 5.50 -16.41 -4.67
N LYS A 24 6.83 -16.61 -4.73
CA LYS A 24 7.54 -16.99 -5.97
C LYS A 24 7.15 -18.37 -6.51
N ARG A 25 6.52 -19.22 -5.68
CA ARG A 25 6.13 -20.60 -6.05
C ARG A 25 4.68 -20.71 -6.51
N ILE A 26 3.91 -19.62 -6.48
CA ILE A 26 2.49 -19.60 -6.86
C ILE A 26 2.36 -19.01 -8.26
N GLN A 27 1.62 -19.68 -9.13
CA GLN A 27 1.28 -19.13 -10.45
C GLN A 27 0.44 -17.85 -10.29
N PRO A 28 0.70 -16.77 -11.05
CA PRO A 28 0.07 -15.46 -10.85
C PRO A 28 -1.47 -15.44 -10.87
N TRP A 29 -2.13 -16.40 -11.52
CA TRP A 29 -3.59 -16.52 -11.56
C TRP A 29 -4.19 -17.35 -10.42
N LYS A 30 -3.36 -18.01 -9.59
CA LYS A 30 -3.78 -18.65 -8.34
C LYS A 30 -3.80 -17.67 -7.15
N THR A 31 -3.61 -16.38 -7.43
CA THR A 31 -3.61 -15.31 -6.44
C THR A 31 -4.90 -15.29 -5.64
N LEU A 32 -4.75 -15.18 -4.32
CA LEU A 32 -5.86 -15.12 -3.38
C LEU A 32 -6.70 -13.87 -3.69
N LYS A 33 -7.94 -14.06 -4.17
CA LYS A 33 -8.89 -12.94 -4.27
C LYS A 33 -9.29 -12.56 -2.85
N ILE A 34 -8.81 -11.41 -2.39
CA ILE A 34 -9.28 -10.82 -1.13
C ILE A 34 -10.59 -10.09 -1.45
N ASP A 35 -11.63 -10.41 -0.69
CA ASP A 35 -12.92 -9.73 -0.82
C ASP A 35 -12.78 -8.26 -0.42
N TRP A 36 -13.30 -7.34 -1.24
CA TRP A 36 -13.27 -5.90 -0.96
C TRP A 36 -13.89 -5.54 0.39
N ASN A 37 -14.93 -6.26 0.82
CA ASN A 37 -15.58 -6.02 2.11
C ASN A 37 -14.67 -6.37 3.29
N TYR A 38 -13.76 -7.35 3.12
CA TYR A 38 -12.80 -7.70 4.16
C TYR A 38 -11.82 -6.54 4.41
N TYR A 39 -11.31 -5.91 3.34
CA TYR A 39 -10.45 -4.73 3.47
C TYR A 39 -11.19 -3.53 4.08
N MET A 40 -12.44 -3.31 3.66
CA MET A 40 -13.26 -2.24 4.21
C MET A 40 -13.56 -2.44 5.70
N GLU A 41 -13.66 -3.67 6.22
CA GLU A 41 -13.81 -3.92 7.66
C GLU A 41 -12.56 -3.59 8.48
N GLU A 42 -11.37 -3.73 7.90
CA GLU A 42 -10.07 -3.47 8.55
C GLU A 42 -9.62 -2.01 8.42
N MET A 43 -10.28 -1.22 7.58
CA MET A 43 -10.03 0.22 7.41
C MET A 43 -10.41 1.03 8.66
N LYS A 44 -9.55 1.02 9.68
CA LYS A 44 -9.68 1.76 10.94
C LYS A 44 -8.52 2.74 11.14
N GLY A 45 -8.86 3.93 11.63
CA GLY A 45 -7.89 5.01 11.83
C GLY A 45 -7.51 5.71 10.52
N LEU A 46 -6.38 6.41 10.56
CA LEU A 46 -5.86 7.17 9.42
C LEU A 46 -5.00 6.27 8.52
N MET A 47 -5.39 6.17 7.26
CA MET A 47 -4.71 5.37 6.25
C MET A 47 -4.43 6.22 5.02
N ILE A 48 -3.24 6.06 4.44
CA ILE A 48 -2.86 6.70 3.20
C ILE A 48 -2.51 5.63 2.19
N PHE A 49 -3.22 5.59 1.07
CA PHE A 49 -2.92 4.70 -0.04
C PHE A 49 -2.12 5.45 -1.08
N THR A 50 -1.08 4.83 -1.63
CA THR A 50 -0.18 5.44 -2.61
C THR A 50 -0.16 4.62 -3.88
N ASP A 51 -0.02 5.28 -5.02
CA ASP A 51 0.08 4.62 -6.34
C ASP A 51 0.99 5.42 -7.28
N GLY A 52 1.79 4.70 -8.07
CA GLY A 52 2.69 5.23 -9.09
C GLY A 52 2.34 4.67 -10.48
N SER A 53 2.05 5.55 -11.43
CA SER A 53 1.63 5.15 -12.78
C SER A 53 2.58 5.64 -13.86
N LYS A 54 2.68 4.86 -14.95
CA LYS A 54 3.33 5.26 -16.20
C LYS A 54 2.51 4.79 -17.40
N MET A 55 2.20 5.71 -18.31
CA MET A 55 1.51 5.43 -19.57
C MET A 55 2.00 6.37 -20.66
N ASP A 56 2.34 5.82 -21.84
CA ASP A 56 2.77 6.60 -23.02
C ASP A 56 3.81 7.68 -22.70
N ARG A 57 4.90 7.29 -22.02
CA ARG A 57 5.99 8.18 -21.54
C ARG A 57 5.57 9.22 -20.50
N ARG A 58 4.32 9.26 -20.07
CA ARG A 58 3.86 10.13 -18.98
C ARG A 58 3.91 9.35 -17.67
N VAL A 59 4.43 9.98 -16.64
CA VAL A 59 4.66 9.37 -15.33
C VAL A 59 4.02 10.25 -14.28
N GLY A 60 3.24 9.66 -13.40
CA GLY A 60 2.60 10.36 -12.30
C GLY A 60 2.56 9.50 -11.06
N CYS A 61 2.38 10.14 -9.93
CA CYS A 61 2.16 9.45 -8.66
C CYS A 61 1.09 10.18 -7.87
N GLY A 62 0.52 9.51 -6.88
CA GLY A 62 -0.47 10.13 -6.03
C GLY A 62 -0.67 9.37 -4.74
N PHE A 63 -1.39 10.03 -3.84
CA PHE A 63 -1.88 9.39 -2.63
C PHE A 63 -3.30 9.84 -2.30
N VAL A 64 -4.01 9.02 -1.55
CA VAL A 64 -5.35 9.30 -1.02
C VAL A 64 -5.37 8.97 0.47
N VAL A 65 -6.01 9.83 1.26
CA VAL A 65 -6.11 9.76 2.71
C VAL A 65 -7.52 9.37 3.10
N PHE A 66 -7.63 8.33 3.93
CA PHE A 66 -8.89 7.85 4.48
C PHE A 66 -8.87 7.92 6.01
N TYR A 67 -10.03 8.24 6.58
CA TYR A 67 -10.32 8.03 8.00
C TYR A 67 -11.58 7.19 8.14
N ASN A 68 -11.48 6.02 8.76
CA ASN A 68 -12.61 5.09 8.96
C ASN A 68 -13.49 4.93 7.71
N LYS A 69 -12.86 4.60 6.57
CA LYS A 69 -13.49 4.38 5.24
C LYS A 69 -14.00 5.64 4.53
N THR A 70 -13.86 6.81 5.13
CA THR A 70 -14.22 8.08 4.50
C THR A 70 -12.97 8.69 3.87
N GLU A 71 -13.01 8.96 2.57
CA GLU A 71 -11.95 9.72 1.90
C GLU A 71 -11.95 11.15 2.46
N LEU A 72 -10.79 11.61 2.90
CA LEU A 72 -10.60 12.95 3.46
C LEU A 72 -9.88 13.88 2.50
N HIS A 73 -8.85 13.37 1.82
CA HIS A 73 -7.96 14.18 0.99
C HIS A 73 -7.25 13.33 -0.05
N TYR A 74 -6.84 13.92 -1.17
CA TYR A 74 -5.94 13.28 -2.12
C TYR A 74 -4.98 14.29 -2.75
N ARG A 75 -3.85 13.81 -3.26
CA ARG A 75 -2.94 14.60 -4.10
C ARG A 75 -2.41 13.77 -5.25
N LYS A 76 -2.17 14.43 -6.38
CA LYS A 76 -1.56 13.85 -7.58
C LYS A 76 -0.41 14.72 -8.03
N PHE A 77 0.65 14.11 -8.51
CA PHE A 77 1.89 14.77 -8.89
C PHE A 77 2.33 14.27 -10.25
N ARG A 78 2.79 15.21 -11.09
CA ARG A 78 3.41 14.89 -12.37
C ARG A 78 4.91 14.76 -12.19
N LEU A 79 5.47 13.65 -12.65
CA LEU A 79 6.90 13.39 -12.62
C LEU A 79 7.51 13.61 -14.00
N ASN A 80 8.84 13.51 -14.09
CA ASN A 80 9.53 13.56 -15.38
C ASN A 80 9.13 12.35 -16.25
N ASP A 81 9.03 12.55 -17.57
CA ASP A 81 8.66 11.50 -18.54
C ASP A 81 9.65 10.33 -18.59
N SER A 82 10.90 10.61 -18.24
CA SER A 82 11.97 9.63 -18.10
C SER A 82 11.90 8.81 -16.80
N SER A 83 11.12 9.24 -15.80
CA SER A 83 10.98 8.51 -14.53
C SER A 83 10.42 7.10 -14.75
N THR A 84 10.85 6.14 -13.92
CA THR A 84 10.34 4.77 -13.97
C THR A 84 9.09 4.61 -13.13
N VAL A 85 8.33 3.52 -13.31
CA VAL A 85 7.21 3.17 -12.42
C VAL A 85 7.71 3.03 -10.98
N PHE A 86 8.85 2.36 -10.77
CA PHE A 86 9.47 2.23 -9.46
C PHE A 86 9.75 3.59 -8.79
N MET A 87 10.30 4.55 -9.53
CA MET A 87 10.49 5.91 -9.01
C MET A 87 9.17 6.58 -8.65
N ALA A 88 8.13 6.40 -9.46
CA ALA A 88 6.81 6.97 -9.19
C ALA A 88 6.22 6.42 -7.88
N GLU A 89 6.34 5.12 -7.64
CA GLU A 89 5.88 4.46 -6.41
C GLU A 89 6.62 4.96 -5.17
N VAL A 90 7.95 5.02 -5.23
CA VAL A 90 8.77 5.52 -4.12
C VAL A 90 8.46 6.99 -3.83
N ILE A 91 8.28 7.81 -4.87
CA ILE A 91 7.91 9.21 -4.71
C ILE A 91 6.48 9.34 -4.17
N ALA A 92 5.53 8.48 -4.54
CA ALA A 92 4.18 8.45 -3.96
C ALA A 92 4.23 8.29 -2.43
N ILE A 93 5.04 7.34 -1.95
CA ILE A 93 5.28 7.11 -0.52
C ILE A 93 5.96 8.32 0.13
N GLN A 94 6.99 8.88 -0.52
CA GLN A 94 7.66 10.08 -0.03
C GLN A 94 6.68 11.25 0.15
N GLN A 95 5.82 11.50 -0.83
CA GLN A 95 4.80 12.55 -0.79
C GLN A 95 3.78 12.32 0.33
N ALA A 96 3.38 11.07 0.56
CA ALA A 96 2.52 10.71 1.70
C ALA A 96 3.21 11.02 3.04
N VAL A 97 4.49 10.66 3.21
CA VAL A 97 5.26 10.97 4.43
C VAL A 97 5.41 12.49 4.63
N GLN A 98 5.68 13.24 3.56
CA GLN A 98 5.74 14.71 3.63
C GLN A 98 4.39 15.31 4.06
N TYR A 99 3.28 14.78 3.55
CA TYR A 99 1.95 15.18 3.97
C TYR A 99 1.69 14.89 5.46
N VAL A 100 2.08 13.70 5.95
CA VAL A 100 1.98 13.33 7.38
C VAL A 100 2.74 14.33 8.25
N LYS A 101 4.00 14.63 7.90
CA LYS A 101 4.85 15.58 8.63
C LYS A 101 4.28 17.00 8.60
N ALA A 102 3.82 17.46 7.44
CA ALA A 102 3.33 18.83 7.27
C ALA A 102 2.02 19.11 8.02
N ASN A 103 1.23 18.08 8.31
CA ASN A 103 -0.05 18.20 9.02
C ASN A 103 0.02 17.69 10.47
N ASP A 104 1.22 17.39 10.98
CA ASP A 104 1.45 16.85 12.33
C ASP A 104 0.52 15.67 12.66
N LEU A 105 0.35 14.76 11.68
CA LEU A 105 -0.50 13.60 11.86
C LEU A 105 0.23 12.60 12.74
N GLY A 106 -0.48 12.04 13.73
CA GLY A 106 0.06 11.03 14.64
C GLY A 106 0.34 9.69 13.97
N GLN A 107 -0.18 8.59 14.52
CA GLN A 107 0.01 7.28 13.92
C GLN A 107 -0.79 7.15 12.62
N VAL A 108 -0.10 6.90 11.51
CA VAL A 108 -0.69 6.74 10.18
C VAL A 108 -0.17 5.46 9.52
N ASN A 109 -1.07 4.72 8.88
CA ASN A 109 -0.70 3.57 8.06
C ASN A 109 -0.54 4.03 6.60
N ILE A 110 0.65 3.87 6.01
CA ILE A 110 0.87 4.10 4.58
C ILE A 110 0.86 2.75 3.87
N ILE A 111 -0.01 2.60 2.86
CA ILE A 111 -0.24 1.36 2.13
C ILE A 111 0.13 1.58 0.67
N SER A 112 1.01 0.73 0.15
CA SER A 112 1.42 0.68 -1.26
C SER A 112 1.29 -0.75 -1.76
N ASP A 113 0.86 -0.93 -3.00
CA ASP A 113 0.87 -2.21 -3.70
C ASP A 113 2.23 -2.52 -4.36
N SER A 114 3.15 -1.54 -4.37
CA SER A 114 4.50 -1.69 -4.91
C SER A 114 5.42 -2.42 -3.95
N ARG A 115 5.45 -3.75 -4.09
CA ARG A 115 6.37 -4.62 -3.33
C ARG A 115 7.84 -4.18 -3.48
N SER A 116 8.25 -3.77 -4.69
CA SER A 116 9.62 -3.33 -4.93
C SER A 116 9.97 -2.06 -4.15
N ALA A 117 9.04 -1.08 -4.08
CA ALA A 117 9.25 0.13 -3.30
C ALA A 117 9.36 -0.17 -1.79
N LEU A 118 8.46 -1.00 -1.25
CA LEU A 118 8.50 -1.40 0.16
C LEU A 118 9.79 -2.14 0.53
N MET A 119 10.25 -3.07 -0.32
CA MET A 119 11.51 -3.78 -0.10
C MET A 119 12.71 -2.84 -0.09
N ALA A 120 12.75 -1.90 -1.04
CA ALA A 120 13.84 -0.92 -1.12
C ALA A 120 13.91 -0.05 0.14
N LEU A 121 12.77 0.34 0.70
CA LEU A 121 12.71 1.09 1.96
C LEU A 121 13.11 0.25 3.17
N SER A 122 12.76 -1.04 3.21
CA SER A 122 13.15 -1.93 4.32
C SER A 122 14.64 -2.32 4.32
N ALA A 123 15.30 -2.25 3.16
CA ALA A 123 16.70 -2.61 3.02
C ALA A 123 17.66 -1.48 3.44
N VAL A 124 17.13 -0.29 3.71
CA VAL A 124 17.90 0.82 4.30
C VAL A 124 18.00 0.55 5.79
N GLU A 125 19.16 0.06 6.25
CA GLU A 125 19.46 0.05 7.68
C GLU A 125 19.54 1.50 8.20
N PRO A 126 19.06 1.77 9.44
CA PRO A 126 19.07 3.11 10.03
C PRO A 126 20.46 3.68 10.28
#